data_AF-A0A8E8EVJ1-F1
#
_entry.id   AF-A0A8E8EVJ1-F1
#
_cell.length_a   1.000
_cell.length_b   1.000
_cell.length_c   1.000
_cell.angle_alpha   90.00
_cell.angle_beta   90.00
_cell.angle_gamma   90.00
#
_symmetry.space_group_name_H-M   'P 1'
#
loop_
_entity.id
_entity.type
_entity.pdbx_description
1 polymer ?
#
loop_
_entity_poly.entity_id
_entity_poly.type
_entity_poly.pdbx_seq_one_letter_code
_entity_poly.pdbx_strand_id
1 'polypeptide(L)'
;MTGYYDYVLGLIPAALIGVTALLRLAGLSLTLAMPAGAAAAAAVMAHAVFVRAPVSDDGSAVAGSSRPGRSEGGSGGRSSA
;
A
#
# COMPACT_ATOMS: atom_id res chain seq x y z
N MET A 1 -6.17 -12.53 -10.52
CA MET A 1 -5.58 -13.50 -9.57
C MET A 1 -5.27 -12.72 -8.30
N THR A 2 -6.07 -12.86 -7.24
CA THR A 2 -5.74 -12.21 -5.96
C THR A 2 -4.67 -13.04 -5.27
N GLY A 3 -3.49 -12.48 -5.09
CA GLY A 3 -2.35 -13.11 -4.43
C GLY A 3 -2.40 -12.94 -2.91
N TYR A 4 -1.44 -13.56 -2.21
CA TYR A 4 -1.27 -13.43 -0.76
C TYR A 4 -1.18 -11.97 -0.29
N TYR A 5 -0.41 -11.14 -1.01
CA TYR A 5 -0.21 -9.74 -0.64
C TYR A 5 -1.46 -8.88 -0.82
N ASP A 6 -2.37 -9.24 -1.74
CA ASP A 6 -3.67 -8.56 -1.87
C ASP A 6 -4.53 -8.76 -0.62
N TYR A 7 -4.49 -9.98 -0.04
CA TYR A 7 -5.16 -10.26 1.22
C TYR A 7 -4.51 -9.52 2.39
N VAL A 8 -3.18 -9.52 2.50
CA VAL A 8 -2.48 -8.76 3.55
C VAL A 8 -2.81 -7.27 3.46
N LEU A 9 -2.82 -6.71 2.25
CA LEU A 9 -3.14 -5.31 2.01
C LEU A 9 -4.57 -4.96 2.43
N GLY A 10 -5.53 -5.85 2.19
CA GLY A 10 -6.90 -5.70 2.70
C GLY A 10 -7.01 -5.94 4.21
N LEU A 11 -6.21 -6.84 4.77
CA LEU A 11 -6.27 -7.22 6.19
C LEU A 11 -5.78 -6.11 7.12
N ILE A 12 -4.81 -5.29 6.71
CA ILE A 12 -4.29 -4.17 7.53
C ILE A 12 -5.40 -3.15 7.89
N PRO A 13 -6.10 -2.52 6.92
CA PRO A 13 -7.19 -1.59 7.23
C PRO A 13 -8.38 -2.31 7.87
N ALA A 14 -8.67 -3.55 7.46
CA ALA A 14 -9.75 -4.34 8.06
C ALA A 14 -9.49 -4.65 9.54
N ALA A 15 -8.25 -5.01 9.90
CA ALA A 15 -7.85 -5.25 11.29
C ALA A 15 -7.91 -3.96 12.10
N LEU A 16 -7.38 -2.85 11.56
CA LEU A 16 -7.44 -1.55 12.25
C LEU A 16 -8.89 -1.16 12.56
N ILE A 17 -9.76 -1.15 11.56
CA ILE A 17 -11.16 -0.72 11.71
C ILE A 17 -11.96 -1.75 12.52
N GLY A 18 -11.83 -3.03 12.19
CA GLY A 18 -12.59 -4.12 12.80
C GLY A 18 -12.28 -4.30 14.28
N VAL A 19 -10.99 -4.33 14.65
CA VAL A 19 -10.58 -4.44 16.06
C VAL A 19 -10.99 -3.20 16.83
N THR A 20 -10.75 -2.00 16.29
CA THR A 20 -11.17 -0.75 16.95
C THR A 20 -12.68 -0.71 17.16
N ALA A 21 -13.48 -1.07 16.14
CA ALA A 21 -14.93 -1.09 16.22
C ALA A 21 -15.45 -2.13 17.23
N LEU A 22 -14.85 -3.33 17.24
CA LEU A 22 -15.19 -4.39 18.20
C LEU A 22 -14.94 -3.93 19.64
N LEU A 23 -13.78 -3.34 19.91
CA LEU A 23 -13.43 -2.84 21.24
C LEU A 23 -14.34 -1.69 21.66
N ARG A 24 -14.69 -0.79 20.74
CA ARG A 24 -15.65 0.30 21.00
C ARG A 24 -17.03 -0.27 21.34
N LEU A 25 -17.48 -1.30 20.62
CA LEU A 25 -18.75 -1.97 20.89
C LEU A 25 -18.74 -2.72 22.22
N ALA A 26 -17.58 -3.24 22.64
CA ALA A 26 -17.36 -3.82 23.96
C ALA A 26 -17.30 -2.78 25.10
N GLY A 27 -17.41 -1.48 24.80
CA GLY A 27 -17.48 -0.40 25.78
C GLY A 27 -16.14 0.27 26.10
N LEU A 28 -15.05 -0.07 25.40
CA LEU A 28 -13.79 0.66 25.56
C LEU A 28 -13.88 2.06 24.93
N SER A 29 -13.19 3.02 25.54
CA SER A 29 -13.04 4.35 24.96
C SER A 29 -12.27 4.29 23.65
N LEU A 30 -12.57 5.22 22.73
CA LEU A 30 -11.86 5.29 21.45
C LEU A 30 -10.35 5.47 21.66
N THR A 31 -9.95 6.22 22.68
CA THR A 31 -8.54 6.46 23.04
C THR A 31 -7.78 5.18 23.38
N LEU A 32 -8.45 4.14 23.89
CA LEU A 32 -7.83 2.82 24.13
C LEU A 32 -8.03 1.86 22.95
N ALA A 33 -9.21 1.90 22.33
CA ALA A 33 -9.54 1.01 21.22
C ALA A 33 -8.67 1.27 19.98
N MET A 34 -8.35 2.54 19.69
CA MET A 34 -7.61 2.92 18.49
C MET A 34 -6.15 2.45 18.52
N PRO A 35 -5.37 2.69 19.60
CA PRO A 35 -4.02 2.12 19.73
C PRO A 35 -4.01 0.59 19.71
N ALA A 36 -5.03 -0.06 20.31
CA ALA A 36 -5.15 -1.52 20.29
C ALA A 36 -5.42 -2.07 18.87
N GLY A 37 -6.30 -1.42 18.10
CA GLY A 37 -6.52 -1.75 16.69
C GLY A 37 -5.27 -1.53 15.83
N ALA A 38 -4.52 -0.45 16.09
CA ALA A 38 -3.25 -0.18 15.44
C ALA A 38 -2.21 -1.27 15.75
N ALA A 39 -2.13 -1.75 16.98
CA ALA A 39 -1.24 -2.85 17.35
C ALA A 39 -1.60 -4.16 16.62
N ALA A 40 -2.89 -4.47 16.47
CA ALA A 40 -3.33 -5.62 15.68
C ALA A 40 -2.95 -5.50 14.19
N ALA A 41 -3.14 -4.32 13.60
CA ALA A 41 -2.72 -4.06 12.22
C ALA A 41 -1.18 -4.15 12.05
N ALA A 42 -0.42 -3.66 13.04
CA ALA A 42 1.04 -3.78 13.06
C ALA A 42 1.49 -5.25 13.17
N ALA A 43 0.78 -6.09 13.91
CA ALA A 43 1.06 -7.53 13.99
C ALA A 43 0.84 -8.24 12.64
N VAL A 44 -0.20 -7.86 11.89
CA VAL A 44 -0.43 -8.35 10.52
C VAL A 44 0.72 -7.94 9.60
N MET A 45 1.11 -6.67 9.65
CA MET A 45 2.24 -6.16 8.89
C MET A 45 3.53 -6.90 9.23
N ALA A 46 3.82 -7.09 10.52
CA ALA A 46 4.97 -7.83 10.99
C ALA A 46 4.93 -9.30 10.51
N HIS A 47 3.79 -9.98 10.63
CA HIS A 47 3.64 -11.34 10.11
C HIS A 47 3.96 -11.42 8.62
N ALA A 48 3.46 -10.46 7.82
CA ALA A 48 3.73 -10.42 6.39
C ALA A 48 5.22 -10.22 6.08
N VAL A 49 5.92 -9.35 6.81
CA VAL A 49 7.35 -9.07 6.60
C VAL A 49 8.26 -10.22 7.07
N PHE A 50 7.95 -10.81 8.22
CA PHE A 50 8.85 -11.78 8.87
C PHE A 50 8.55 -13.24 8.51
N VAL A 51 7.28 -13.61 8.30
CA VAL A 51 6.91 -15.00 7.99
C VAL A 51 6.99 -15.26 6.49
N ARG A 52 6.59 -14.28 5.69
CA ARG A 52 6.73 -14.34 4.24
C ARG A 52 7.74 -13.30 3.80
N ALA A 53 9.01 -13.59 4.11
CA ALA A 53 10.16 -12.75 3.79
C ALA A 53 9.91 -12.08 2.44
N PRO A 54 9.98 -10.74 2.36
CA PRO A 54 9.75 -10.04 1.11
C PRO A 54 10.71 -10.64 0.10
N VAL A 55 10.17 -11.40 -0.85
CA VAL A 55 10.91 -11.73 -2.05
C VAL A 55 11.19 -10.38 -2.70
N SER A 56 12.46 -10.06 -2.90
CA SER A 56 12.84 -8.91 -3.71
C SER A 56 12.22 -9.12 -5.07
N ASP A 57 11.02 -8.57 -5.28
CA ASP A 57 10.43 -8.46 -6.60
C ASP A 57 11.19 -7.32 -7.29
N ASP A 58 12.38 -7.67 -7.78
CA ASP A 58 13.18 -6.83 -8.66
C ASP A 58 12.36 -6.57 -9.92
N GLY A 59 11.51 -5.54 -9.93
CA GLY A 59 10.98 -5.05 -11.21
C GLY A 59 9.71 -4.21 -11.25
N SER A 60 8.87 -4.13 -10.21
CA SER A 60 7.50 -3.62 -10.44
C SER A 60 7.10 -2.33 -9.70
N ALA A 61 7.99 -1.69 -8.93
CA ALA A 61 7.65 -0.47 -8.18
C ALA A 61 8.06 0.87 -8.84
N VAL A 62 8.58 0.88 -10.08
CA VAL A 62 9.00 2.12 -10.77
C VAL A 62 8.38 2.33 -12.16
N ALA A 63 7.17 1.83 -12.40
CA ALA A 63 6.40 2.20 -13.59
C ALA A 63 5.02 2.74 -13.18
N GLY A 64 4.96 4.04 -12.90
CA GLY A 64 3.70 4.69 -12.51
C GLY A 64 3.81 6.16 -12.15
N SER A 65 5.03 6.71 -12.06
CA SER A 65 5.24 8.13 -12.33
C SER A 65 5.04 8.34 -13.82
N SER A 66 3.79 8.58 -14.22
CA SER A 66 3.42 9.13 -15.51
C SER A 66 4.34 10.32 -15.83
N ARG A 67 5.33 10.12 -16.69
CA ARG A 67 5.94 11.20 -17.46
C ARG A 67 5.00 11.48 -18.63
N PRO A 68 4.23 12.57 -18.64
CA PRO A 68 3.54 12.95 -19.86
C PRO A 68 4.58 13.48 -20.85
N GLY A 69 4.62 12.86 -22.03
CA GLY A 69 4.97 13.48 -23.30
C GLY A 69 6.30 14.24 -23.37
N ARG A 70 7.40 13.54 -23.66
CA ARG A 70 8.38 14.11 -24.59
C ARG A 70 7.79 13.97 -25.99
N SER A 71 7.15 15.03 -26.47
CA SER A 71 6.71 15.19 -27.85
C SER A 71 7.94 15.19 -28.77
N GLU A 72 8.32 14.02 -29.25
CA GLU A 72 9.02 13.87 -30.53
C GLU A 72 8.04 14.27 -31.64
N GLY A 73 8.21 15.47 -32.17
CA GLY A 73 7.31 15.99 -33.20
C GLY A 73 7.49 17.47 -33.45
N GLY A 74 8.66 17.85 -33.95
CA GLY A 74 9.00 19.23 -34.28
C GLY A 74 9.95 19.30 -35.46
N SER A 75 9.50 18.78 -36.60
CA SER A 75 10.04 19.11 -37.93
C SER A 75 10.06 20.65 -38.08
N GLY A 76 11.24 21.24 -37.89
CA GLY A 76 11.47 22.69 -37.98
C GLY A 76 12.71 22.94 -38.83
N GLY A 77 12.48 23.19 -40.12
CA GLY A 77 13.51 23.33 -41.14
C GLY A 77 14.47 24.52 -40.94
N ARG A 78 15.68 24.36 -41.50
CA ARG A 78 16.70 25.39 -41.81
C ARG A 78 17.56 24.77 -42.92
N SER A 79 17.34 25.04 -44.21
CA SER A 79 17.82 26.19 -45.01
C SER A 79 19.35 26.39 -45.01
N SER A 80 19.88 26.66 -46.21
CA SER A 80 21.26 27.04 -46.62
C SER A 80 22.20 25.86 -46.97
N ALA A 81 22.98 25.87 -48.04
CA ALA A 81 23.09 26.69 -49.26
C ALA A 81 23.88 25.87 -50.29
#